data_AF-E3N9E9-F1
#
_entry.id   AF-E3N9E9-F1
#
_cell.length_a   1.000
_cell.length_b   1.000
_cell.length_c   1.000
_cell.angle_alpha   90.00
_cell.angle_beta   90.00
_cell.angle_gamma   90.00
#
_symmetry.space_group_name_H-M   'P 1'
#
loop_
_entity.id
_entity.type
_entity.pdbx_description
1 polymer ?
#
loop_
_entity_poly.entity_id
_entity_poly.type
_entity_poly.pdbx_seq_one_letter_code
_entity_poly.pdbx_strand_id
1 'polypeptide(L)'
;MFYFRLDFSVVSTKTNNLVTSLRLKATEVDITIYGSNDVGLFIRTSHLNTGFRPSTLFDFSAWINYIRTFFCYTPPPNVRFYDDCEKYEIELLKETIGDVNVLYVSRQLTDVMSREVLKQFNAPRELFLNRNPFEDICQIQQIFIQNYKRIVFDDVHSLEDMLLVNSEKAELSHPTTQKQFNQFLKHWIRGSNPRLQRMDLLIDSNDFVNGEVYLNGIRCMEMSEETKRGIREKHELLEGGMVEIRRKDGTPAVIATYDGHRGLNIYLIVLA
;
A
#
# COMPACT_ATOMS: atom_id res chain seq x y z
N MET A 1 17.94 -4.12 -21.51
CA MET A 1 18.33 -4.17 -20.09
C MET A 1 18.63 -5.62 -19.75
N PHE A 2 19.90 -5.98 -19.57
CA PHE A 2 20.29 -7.37 -19.27
C PHE A 2 20.02 -7.66 -17.79
N TYR A 3 19.16 -8.63 -17.49
CA TYR A 3 18.95 -9.12 -16.13
C TYR A 3 19.99 -10.20 -15.83
N PHE A 4 21.08 -9.84 -15.15
CA PHE A 4 21.99 -10.82 -14.57
C PHE A 4 21.45 -11.26 -13.21
N ARG A 5 21.14 -12.55 -13.08
CA ARG A 5 20.89 -13.18 -11.77
C ARG A 5 22.24 -13.53 -11.17
N LEU A 6 22.69 -12.72 -10.21
CA LEU A 6 23.89 -12.98 -9.44
C LEU A 6 23.49 -13.63 -8.11
N ASP A 7 23.95 -14.86 -7.89
CA ASP A 7 23.78 -15.54 -6.62
C ASP A 7 24.89 -15.07 -5.67
N PHE A 8 24.52 -14.22 -4.72
CA PHE A 8 25.42 -13.76 -3.67
C PHE A 8 25.29 -14.65 -2.43
N SER A 9 26.43 -14.95 -1.81
CA SER A 9 26.54 -15.61 -0.51
C SER A 9 27.23 -14.68 0.48
N VAL A 10 26.62 -14.45 1.65
CA VAL A 10 27.18 -13.59 2.75
C VAL A 10 28.58 -14.01 3.15
N VAL A 11 28.86 -15.31 3.05
CA VAL A 11 30.11 -15.92 3.52
C VAL A 11 31.21 -15.89 2.44
N SER A 12 30.89 -15.48 1.21
CA SER A 12 31.82 -15.51 0.09
C SER A 12 32.61 -14.21 -0.02
N THR A 13 33.93 -14.28 0.15
CA THR A 13 34.82 -13.14 -0.10
C THR A 13 34.70 -12.61 -1.54
N LYS A 14 34.35 -13.47 -2.50
CA LYS A 14 34.13 -13.06 -3.91
C LYS A 14 32.89 -12.17 -4.05
N THR A 15 31.81 -12.51 -3.35
CA THR A 15 30.58 -11.70 -3.26
C THR A 15 30.90 -10.32 -2.70
N ASN A 16 31.62 -10.26 -1.57
CA ASN A 16 31.94 -9.01 -0.89
C ASN A 16 32.83 -8.13 -1.77
N ASN A 17 33.83 -8.72 -2.41
CA ASN A 17 34.71 -8.02 -3.34
C ASN A 17 33.94 -7.51 -4.56
N LEU A 18 32.98 -8.28 -5.09
CA LEU A 18 32.18 -7.86 -6.23
C LEU A 18 31.28 -6.66 -5.87
N VAL A 19 30.50 -6.75 -4.78
CA VAL A 19 29.64 -5.66 -4.29
C VAL A 19 30.45 -4.38 -4.07
N THR A 20 31.62 -4.51 -3.43
CA THR A 20 32.53 -3.39 -3.17
C THR A 20 33.12 -2.82 -4.45
N SER A 21 33.63 -3.66 -5.35
CA SER A 21 34.26 -3.23 -6.62
C SER A 21 33.28 -2.52 -7.56
N LEU A 22 32.03 -2.98 -7.58
CA LEU A 22 30.96 -2.42 -8.39
C LEU A 22 30.25 -1.26 -7.67
N ARG A 23 30.65 -0.95 -6.42
CA ARG A 23 30.06 0.09 -5.58
C ARG A 23 28.53 0.01 -5.53
N LEU A 24 28.00 -1.21 -5.48
CA LEU A 24 26.55 -1.42 -5.48
C LEU A 24 25.96 -0.87 -4.19
N LYS A 25 25.00 0.03 -4.32
CA LYS A 25 24.21 0.55 -3.20
C LYS A 25 22.77 0.13 -3.39
N ALA A 26 22.17 -0.38 -2.32
CA ALA A 26 20.75 -0.69 -2.36
C ALA A 26 19.92 0.58 -2.26
N THR A 27 18.87 0.63 -3.07
CA THR A 27 17.88 1.71 -3.10
C THR A 27 16.58 1.28 -2.42
N GLU A 28 16.32 -0.03 -2.38
CA GLU A 28 15.13 -0.63 -1.79
C GLU A 28 15.47 -2.06 -1.33
N VAL A 29 14.89 -2.46 -0.19
CA VAL A 29 15.00 -3.81 0.36
C VAL A 29 13.60 -4.30 0.65
N ASP A 30 13.24 -5.42 0.04
CA ASP A 30 11.97 -6.11 0.24
C ASP A 30 12.23 -7.43 0.97
N ILE A 31 11.60 -7.60 2.12
CA ILE A 31 11.65 -8.81 2.92
C ILE A 31 10.30 -9.50 2.80
N THR A 32 10.31 -10.79 2.50
CA THR A 32 9.11 -11.60 2.43
C THR A 32 9.20 -12.78 3.37
N ILE A 33 8.20 -12.96 4.23
CA ILE A 33 8.15 -14.01 5.23
C ILE A 33 7.11 -15.05 4.78
N TYR A 34 7.58 -16.24 4.38
CA TYR A 34 6.77 -17.42 4.06
C TYR A 34 7.08 -18.56 5.04
N GLY A 35 6.10 -19.43 5.29
CA GLY A 35 6.36 -20.63 6.07
C GLY A 35 6.81 -21.87 5.33
N SER A 36 6.60 -21.96 4.01
CA SER A 36 6.97 -23.15 3.19
C SER A 36 8.46 -23.33 2.90
N ASN A 37 9.33 -22.61 3.64
CA ASN A 37 10.81 -22.61 3.65
C ASN A 37 11.43 -21.43 2.92
N ASP A 38 11.36 -20.23 3.50
CA ASP A 38 12.50 -19.30 3.66
C ASP A 38 12.00 -17.86 3.83
N VAL A 39 12.83 -17.03 4.49
CA VAL A 39 12.70 -15.57 4.38
C VAL A 39 13.21 -15.16 3.00
N GLY A 40 12.37 -14.60 2.14
CA GLY A 40 12.80 -13.99 0.90
C GLY A 40 13.42 -12.62 1.19
N LEU A 41 14.62 -12.36 0.70
CA LEU A 41 15.27 -11.06 0.82
C LEU A 41 15.63 -10.56 -0.57
N PHE A 42 14.96 -9.51 -1.04
CA PHE A 42 15.19 -8.91 -2.34
C PHE A 42 15.82 -7.54 -2.18
N ILE A 43 16.91 -7.31 -2.90
CA ILE A 43 17.65 -6.05 -2.87
C ILE A 43 17.59 -5.46 -4.27
N ARG A 44 17.07 -4.24 -4.36
CA ARG A 44 17.15 -3.45 -5.57
C ARG A 44 18.30 -2.47 -5.47
N THR A 45 19.09 -2.39 -6.53
CA THR A 45 20.12 -1.38 -6.76
C THR A 45 19.81 -0.65 -8.07
N SER A 46 20.57 0.40 -8.40
CA SER A 46 20.43 1.11 -9.67
C SER A 46 20.65 0.26 -10.93
N HIS A 47 21.30 -0.91 -10.79
CA HIS A 47 21.73 -1.74 -11.93
C HIS A 47 21.32 -3.20 -11.83
N LEU A 48 20.89 -3.67 -10.65
CA LEU A 48 20.64 -5.08 -10.37
C LEU A 48 19.46 -5.24 -9.40
N ASN A 49 18.72 -6.33 -9.60
CA ASN A 49 17.74 -6.86 -8.65
C ASN A 49 18.19 -8.27 -8.24
N THR A 50 18.40 -8.50 -6.95
CA THR A 50 19.00 -9.73 -6.45
C THR A 50 18.15 -10.27 -5.30
N GLY A 51 17.98 -11.59 -5.25
CA GLY A 51 17.14 -12.26 -4.26
C GLY A 51 17.92 -13.33 -3.50
N PHE A 52 17.71 -13.40 -2.20
CA PHE A 52 18.35 -14.35 -1.29
C PHE A 52 17.30 -15.06 -0.45
N ARG A 53 17.68 -16.24 0.03
CA ARG A 53 16.87 -17.06 0.92
C ARG A 53 17.76 -17.54 2.06
N PRO A 54 17.73 -16.89 3.24
CA PRO A 54 18.42 -17.36 4.43
C PRO A 54 17.81 -18.68 4.88
N SER A 55 18.66 -19.67 5.17
CA SER A 55 18.26 -20.99 5.66
C SER A 55 17.79 -21.00 7.12
N THR A 56 18.19 -20.00 7.92
CA THR A 56 17.82 -19.88 9.35
C THR A 56 17.59 -18.42 9.77
N LEU A 57 16.96 -18.21 10.93
CA LEU A 57 16.83 -16.87 11.54
C LEU A 57 18.19 -16.26 11.94
N PHE A 58 19.14 -17.09 12.37
CA PHE A 58 20.50 -16.63 12.64
C PHE A 58 21.14 -16.10 11.35
N ASP A 59 20.99 -16.84 10.24
CA ASP A 59 21.41 -16.38 8.92
C ASP A 59 20.71 -15.06 8.55
N PHE A 60 19.41 -14.93 8.84
CA PHE A 60 18.64 -13.71 8.56
C PHE A 60 19.20 -12.46 9.25
N SER A 61 19.55 -12.54 10.54
CA SER A 61 20.18 -11.42 11.25
C SER A 61 21.53 -11.00 10.63
N ALA A 62 22.33 -11.99 10.22
CA ALA A 62 23.59 -11.75 9.52
C ALA A 62 23.35 -11.08 8.16
N TRP A 63 22.31 -11.50 7.43
CA TRP A 63 21.90 -10.89 6.17
C TRP A 63 21.46 -9.43 6.31
N ILE A 64 20.66 -9.09 7.34
CA ILE A 64 20.27 -7.70 7.59
C ILE A 64 21.49 -6.82 7.88
N ASN A 65 22.43 -7.30 8.70
CA ASN A 65 23.69 -6.58 8.96
C ASN A 65 24.56 -6.48 7.70
N TYR A 66 24.61 -7.54 6.89
CA TYR A 66 25.33 -7.55 5.62
C TYR A 66 24.78 -6.50 4.66
N ILE A 67 23.46 -6.36 4.54
CA ILE A 67 22.81 -5.32 3.72
C ILE A 67 23.17 -3.91 4.19
N ARG A 68 23.05 -3.67 5.50
CA ARG A 68 23.37 -2.36 6.09
C ARG A 68 24.82 -1.98 5.82
N THR A 69 25.74 -2.94 5.90
CA THR A 69 27.18 -2.70 5.81
C THR A 69 27.69 -2.65 4.37
N PHE A 70 27.38 -3.66 3.56
CA PHE A 70 27.96 -3.82 2.22
C PHE A 70 27.13 -3.17 1.11
N PHE A 71 25.81 -3.09 1.27
CA PHE A 71 24.94 -2.36 0.34
C PHE A 71 24.62 -0.93 0.80
N CYS A 72 25.17 -0.50 1.94
CA CYS A 72 24.99 0.82 2.54
C CYS A 72 23.52 1.24 2.72
N TYR A 73 22.64 0.28 3.04
CA TYR A 73 21.20 0.53 3.17
C TYR A 73 20.78 0.61 4.63
N THR A 74 20.49 1.83 5.06
CA THR A 74 19.97 2.17 6.38
C THR A 74 18.49 2.57 6.44
N PRO A 75 17.78 2.90 5.34
CA PRO A 75 16.34 3.15 5.41
C PRO A 75 15.53 1.95 5.91
N PRO A 76 14.32 2.17 6.45
CA PRO A 76 13.39 1.09 6.78
C PRO A 76 13.03 0.25 5.54
N PRO A 77 13.15 -1.10 5.59
CA PRO A 77 12.78 -1.97 4.48
C PRO A 77 11.26 -2.09 4.32
N ASN A 78 10.85 -2.67 3.20
CA ASN A 78 9.48 -3.14 2.99
C ASN A 78 9.38 -4.59 3.48
N VAL A 79 8.30 -4.95 4.18
CA VAL A 79 8.11 -6.29 4.74
C VAL A 79 6.74 -6.83 4.35
N ARG A 80 6.70 -8.08 3.87
CA ARG A 80 5.48 -8.78 3.49
C ARG A 80 5.35 -10.09 4.24
N PHE A 81 4.22 -10.28 4.91
CA PHE A 81 3.87 -11.52 5.59
C PHE A 81 2.87 -12.32 4.75
N TYR A 82 3.15 -13.61 4.59
CA TYR A 82 2.31 -14.60 3.93
C TYR A 82 1.99 -15.77 4.88
N ASP A 83 1.30 -16.79 4.37
CA ASP A 83 0.95 -18.01 5.10
C ASP A 83 2.15 -18.73 5.73
N ASP A 84 1.84 -19.53 6.74
CA ASP A 84 2.75 -20.42 7.48
C ASP A 84 3.88 -19.69 8.25
N CYS A 85 3.77 -18.37 8.46
CA CYS A 85 4.75 -17.59 9.22
C CYS A 85 4.73 -17.84 10.75
N GLU A 86 3.81 -18.67 11.25
CA GLU A 86 3.65 -19.09 12.66
C GLU A 86 4.93 -19.69 13.26
N LYS A 87 5.80 -20.25 12.42
CA LYS A 87 7.08 -20.84 12.85
C LYS A 87 8.11 -19.80 13.30
N TYR A 88 7.89 -18.53 12.98
CA TYR A 88 8.77 -17.44 13.39
C TYR A 88 8.16 -16.69 14.57
N GLU A 89 9.00 -16.36 15.55
CA GLU A 89 8.63 -15.42 16.59
C GLU A 89 8.64 -14.00 16.02
N ILE A 90 7.45 -13.42 15.86
CA ILE A 90 7.26 -12.12 15.21
C ILE A 90 7.99 -10.99 15.96
N GLU A 91 8.07 -11.09 17.28
CA GLU A 91 8.84 -10.16 18.12
C GLU A 91 10.34 -10.18 17.75
N LEU A 92 10.95 -11.37 17.62
CA LEU A 92 12.36 -11.50 17.18
C LEU A 92 12.57 -10.96 15.76
N LEU A 93 11.60 -11.16 14.86
CA LEU A 93 11.64 -10.56 13.52
C LEU A 93 11.62 -9.03 13.59
N LYS A 94 10.77 -8.45 14.46
CA LYS A 94 10.72 -7.01 14.68
C LYS A 94 12.02 -6.48 15.26
N GLU A 95 12.62 -7.15 16.24
CA GLU A 95 13.93 -6.78 16.80
C GLU A 95 15.04 -6.78 15.75
N THR A 96 15.03 -7.80 14.87
CA THR A 96 16.05 -7.95 13.81
C THR A 96 15.88 -6.92 12.70
N ILE A 97 14.65 -6.72 12.22
CA ILE A 97 14.35 -5.83 11.09
C ILE A 97 14.39 -4.36 11.51
N GLY A 98 13.80 -4.04 12.66
CA GLY A 98 13.58 -2.68 13.14
C GLY A 98 12.32 -2.06 12.53
N ASP A 99 12.37 -0.76 12.24
CA ASP A 99 11.26 -0.04 11.62
C ASP A 99 11.06 -0.44 10.17
N VAL A 100 9.83 -0.30 9.68
CA VAL A 100 9.43 -0.73 8.34
C VAL A 100 8.82 0.43 7.56
N ASN A 101 9.13 0.53 6.28
CA ASN A 101 8.56 1.55 5.40
C ASN A 101 7.18 1.10 4.90
N VAL A 102 7.12 -0.09 4.30
CA VAL A 102 5.87 -0.72 3.84
C VAL A 102 5.64 -1.99 4.65
N LEU A 103 4.45 -2.15 5.21
CA LEU A 103 3.99 -3.41 5.78
C LEU A 103 2.86 -3.98 4.93
N TYR A 104 3.02 -5.22 4.48
CA TYR A 104 1.99 -5.97 3.77
C TYR A 104 1.59 -7.20 4.58
N VAL A 105 0.31 -7.31 4.90
CA VAL A 105 -0.29 -8.42 5.64
C VAL A 105 -1.23 -9.16 4.69
N SER A 106 -0.78 -10.34 4.22
CA SER A 106 -1.55 -11.15 3.28
C SER A 106 -2.84 -11.67 3.90
N ARG A 107 -3.88 -11.80 3.07
CA ARG A 107 -5.14 -12.51 3.38
C ARG A 107 -4.91 -13.97 3.79
N GLN A 108 -3.77 -14.55 3.41
CA GLN A 108 -3.42 -15.94 3.71
C GLN A 108 -3.02 -16.16 5.18
N LEU A 109 -2.73 -15.11 5.94
CA LEU A 109 -2.46 -15.25 7.37
C LEU A 109 -3.73 -15.61 8.15
N THR A 110 -3.55 -16.33 9.25
CA THR A 110 -4.59 -16.43 10.27
C THR A 110 -4.84 -15.07 10.92
N ASP A 111 -6.05 -14.87 11.44
CA ASP A 111 -6.40 -13.61 12.12
C ASP A 111 -5.52 -13.41 13.37
N VAL A 112 -5.14 -14.50 14.06
CA VAL A 112 -4.21 -14.47 15.20
C VAL A 112 -2.84 -13.92 14.79
N MET A 113 -2.24 -14.47 13.74
CA MET A 113 -0.93 -14.02 13.26
C MET A 113 -0.99 -12.60 12.70
N SER A 114 -2.05 -12.25 11.98
CA SER A 114 -2.24 -10.90 11.45
C SER A 114 -2.25 -9.86 12.57
N ARG A 115 -2.95 -10.13 13.67
CA ARG A 115 -2.97 -9.25 14.86
C ARG A 115 -1.60 -9.14 15.51
N GLU A 116 -0.86 -10.24 15.62
CA GLU A 116 0.49 -10.21 16.19
C GLU A 116 1.46 -9.40 15.32
N VAL A 117 1.42 -9.58 13.99
CA VAL A 117 2.19 -8.76 13.04
C VAL A 117 1.86 -7.28 13.16
N LEU A 118 0.57 -6.91 13.17
CA LEU A 118 0.14 -5.51 13.31
C LEU A 118 0.56 -4.90 14.66
N LYS A 119 0.58 -5.69 15.73
CA LYS A 119 1.02 -5.26 17.06
C LYS A 119 2.52 -4.98 17.11
N GLN A 120 3.34 -5.88 16.55
CA GLN A 120 4.80 -5.76 16.56
C GLN A 120 5.30 -4.70 15.55
N PHE A 121 4.70 -4.65 14.36
CA PHE A 121 5.00 -3.68 13.30
C PHE A 121 3.95 -2.58 13.24
N ASN A 122 3.83 -1.79 14.32
CA ASN A 122 2.71 -0.85 14.52
C ASN A 122 2.87 0.55 13.88
N ALA A 123 4.05 0.91 13.38
CA ALA A 123 4.33 2.23 12.82
C ALA A 123 4.89 2.22 11.37
N PRO A 124 4.31 1.45 10.43
CA PRO A 124 4.73 1.52 9.04
C PRO A 124 4.35 2.88 8.44
N ARG A 125 5.09 3.32 7.41
CA ARG A 125 4.71 4.50 6.64
C ARG A 125 3.53 4.20 5.72
N GLU A 126 3.51 3.00 5.14
CA GLU A 126 2.44 2.51 4.26
C GLU A 126 1.98 1.11 4.72
N LEU A 127 0.67 0.91 4.80
CA LEU A 127 0.05 -0.35 5.24
C LEU A 127 -0.81 -0.94 4.12
N PHE A 128 -0.61 -2.23 3.86
CA PHE A 128 -1.44 -3.03 2.97
C PHE A 128 -2.03 -4.16 3.81
N LEU A 129 -3.34 -4.11 4.04
CA LEU A 129 -4.06 -5.06 4.87
C LEU A 129 -5.15 -5.75 4.02
N ASN A 130 -4.90 -6.99 3.62
CA ASN A 130 -5.77 -7.67 2.66
C ASN A 130 -7.02 -8.32 3.27
N ARG A 131 -7.11 -8.34 4.60
CA ARG A 131 -8.22 -8.90 5.37
C ARG A 131 -8.26 -8.25 6.73
N ASN A 132 -9.44 -7.91 7.24
CA ASN A 132 -9.62 -7.47 8.61
C ASN A 132 -9.46 -8.66 9.57
N PRO A 133 -8.44 -8.67 10.46
CA PRO A 133 -8.24 -9.75 11.41
C PRO A 133 -8.97 -9.52 12.74
N PHE A 134 -9.77 -8.46 12.87
CA PHE A 134 -10.45 -8.07 14.10
C PHE A 134 -11.95 -8.35 14.03
N GLU A 135 -12.48 -8.97 15.09
CA GLU A 135 -13.92 -9.14 15.28
C GLU A 135 -14.58 -7.86 15.81
N ASP A 136 -13.84 -7.10 16.63
CA ASP A 136 -14.29 -5.80 17.15
C ASP A 136 -14.00 -4.69 16.13
N ILE A 137 -15.08 -4.02 15.71
CA ILE A 137 -15.05 -2.90 14.76
C ILE A 137 -14.14 -1.77 15.29
N CYS A 138 -14.07 -1.56 16.61
CA CYS A 138 -13.24 -0.50 17.19
C CYS A 138 -11.74 -0.70 16.87
N GLN A 139 -11.29 -1.95 16.73
CA GLN A 139 -9.88 -2.26 16.50
C GLN A 139 -9.45 -1.95 15.06
N ILE A 140 -10.29 -2.25 14.06
CA ILE A 140 -9.98 -1.86 12.68
C ILE A 140 -10.06 -0.35 12.49
N GLN A 141 -10.98 0.32 13.20
CA GLN A 141 -11.09 1.78 13.18
C GLN A 141 -9.85 2.47 13.75
N GLN A 142 -9.19 1.87 14.75
CA GLN A 142 -7.90 2.38 15.26
C GLN A 142 -6.81 2.37 14.18
N ILE A 143 -6.87 1.48 13.19
CA ILE A 143 -5.96 1.47 12.03
C ILE A 143 -6.29 2.65 11.10
N PHE A 144 -7.56 2.87 10.76
CA PHE A 144 -7.94 3.95 9.82
C PHE A 144 -7.60 5.36 10.31
N ILE A 145 -7.67 5.59 11.63
CA ILE A 145 -7.35 6.89 12.26
C ILE A 145 -5.85 7.21 12.22
N GLN A 146 -4.99 6.22 11.99
CA GLN A 146 -3.54 6.44 11.91
C GLN A 146 -3.15 7.32 10.72
N ASN A 147 -2.05 8.04 10.91
CA ASN A 147 -1.51 9.01 9.97
C ASN A 147 -0.60 8.36 8.89
N TYR A 148 -1.08 7.33 8.19
CA TYR A 148 -0.26 6.69 7.14
C TYR A 148 -0.07 7.62 5.94
N LYS A 149 1.04 7.43 5.22
CA LYS A 149 1.16 7.99 3.88
C LYS A 149 0.22 7.28 2.90
N ARG A 150 0.10 5.97 3.02
CA ARG A 150 -0.82 5.17 2.22
C ARG A 150 -1.40 4.03 3.04
N ILE A 151 -2.71 3.83 2.92
CA ILE A 151 -3.38 2.62 3.39
C ILE A 151 -4.06 1.93 2.22
N VAL A 152 -3.89 0.62 2.12
CA VAL A 152 -4.63 -0.26 1.20
C VAL A 152 -5.38 -1.29 2.03
N PHE A 153 -6.67 -1.41 1.80
CA PHE A 153 -7.56 -2.28 2.56
C PHE A 153 -8.48 -3.08 1.62
N ASP A 154 -8.32 -4.41 1.61
CA ASP A 154 -9.04 -5.32 0.71
C ASP A 154 -10.08 -6.16 1.47
N ASP A 155 -10.88 -5.49 2.30
CA ASP A 155 -12.00 -6.10 3.02
C ASP A 155 -13.19 -5.14 3.11
N VAL A 156 -14.31 -5.67 3.59
CA VAL A 156 -15.55 -4.91 3.78
C VAL A 156 -15.29 -3.70 4.67
N HIS A 157 -15.76 -2.54 4.23
CA HIS A 157 -15.67 -1.29 4.96
C HIS A 157 -17.02 -0.57 4.94
N SER A 158 -17.29 0.19 6.00
CA SER A 158 -18.46 1.03 6.15
C SER A 158 -18.19 2.47 5.73
N LEU A 159 -19.25 3.30 5.67
CA LEU A 159 -19.09 4.74 5.47
C LEU A 159 -18.30 5.36 6.64
N GLU A 160 -18.56 4.90 7.86
CA GLU A 160 -17.86 5.34 9.07
C GLU A 160 -16.36 5.07 8.95
N ASP A 161 -15.97 3.89 8.46
CA ASP A 161 -14.56 3.54 8.24
C ASP A 161 -13.90 4.49 7.21
N MET A 162 -14.58 4.78 6.09
CA MET A 162 -14.11 5.75 5.09
C MET A 162 -13.89 7.14 5.70
N LEU A 163 -14.78 7.58 6.60
CA LEU A 163 -14.70 8.89 7.26
C LEU A 163 -13.58 8.96 8.31
N LEU A 164 -13.17 7.82 8.85
CA LEU A 164 -12.06 7.73 9.82
C LEU A 164 -10.68 7.69 9.16
N VAL A 165 -10.60 7.39 7.85
CA VAL A 165 -9.34 7.40 7.09
C VAL A 165 -8.61 8.72 7.25
N ASN A 166 -7.47 8.69 7.91
CA ASN A 166 -6.64 9.87 8.15
C ASN A 166 -5.31 9.82 7.37
N SER A 167 -5.23 8.94 6.37
CA SER A 167 -4.06 8.77 5.52
C SER A 167 -4.01 9.78 4.36
N GLU A 168 -2.83 10.02 3.80
CA GLU A 168 -2.70 10.86 2.58
C GLU A 168 -3.28 10.17 1.35
N LYS A 169 -3.09 8.86 1.24
CA LYS A 169 -3.64 8.02 0.18
C LYS A 169 -4.39 6.85 0.78
N ALA A 170 -5.53 6.51 0.21
CA ALA A 170 -6.32 5.35 0.61
C ALA A 170 -6.80 4.58 -0.61
N GLU A 171 -6.74 3.26 -0.55
CA GLU A 171 -7.29 2.36 -1.55
C GLU A 171 -8.15 1.33 -0.83
N LEU A 172 -9.47 1.36 -1.10
CA LEU A 172 -10.42 0.42 -0.51
C LEU A 172 -10.95 -0.46 -1.64
N SER A 173 -10.41 -1.68 -1.73
CA SER A 173 -10.57 -2.55 -2.90
C SER A 173 -11.89 -3.34 -2.89
N HIS A 174 -12.49 -3.53 -1.71
CA HIS A 174 -13.81 -4.14 -1.63
C HIS A 174 -14.86 -3.19 -2.22
N PRO A 175 -15.81 -3.67 -3.05
CA PRO A 175 -16.87 -2.82 -3.57
C PRO A 175 -17.64 -2.09 -2.47
N THR A 176 -17.88 -0.78 -2.66
CA THR A 176 -18.82 0.03 -1.90
C THR A 176 -20.06 0.32 -2.75
N THR A 177 -21.12 0.80 -2.13
CA THR A 177 -22.30 1.28 -2.86
C THR A 177 -22.10 2.71 -3.36
N GLN A 178 -22.80 3.04 -4.44
CA GLN A 178 -22.85 4.42 -4.93
C GLN A 178 -23.44 5.39 -3.91
N LYS A 179 -24.43 4.93 -3.15
CA LYS A 179 -25.04 5.72 -2.08
C LYS A 179 -24.02 6.09 -1.01
N GLN A 180 -23.23 5.11 -0.54
CA GLN A 180 -22.17 5.34 0.45
C GLN A 180 -21.10 6.29 -0.10
N PHE A 181 -20.66 6.12 -1.35
CA PHE A 181 -19.69 7.03 -1.96
C PHE A 181 -20.21 8.47 -2.05
N ASN A 182 -21.46 8.68 -2.47
CA ASN A 182 -22.07 10.00 -2.52
C ASN A 182 -22.23 10.64 -1.12
N GLN A 183 -22.51 9.83 -0.09
CA GLN A 183 -22.51 10.30 1.30
C GLN A 183 -21.11 10.72 1.74
N PHE A 184 -20.10 9.87 1.53
CA PHE A 184 -18.70 10.17 1.82
C PHE A 184 -18.27 11.50 1.19
N LEU A 185 -18.52 11.70 -0.11
CA LEU A 185 -18.18 12.95 -0.79
C LEU A 185 -18.83 14.18 -0.16
N LYS A 186 -20.10 14.09 0.27
CA LYS A 186 -20.77 15.20 0.96
C LYS A 186 -20.07 15.55 2.28
N HIS A 187 -19.55 14.55 3.00
CA HIS A 187 -18.76 14.77 4.21
C HIS A 187 -17.37 15.35 3.88
N TRP A 188 -16.68 14.79 2.89
CA TRP A 188 -15.37 15.29 2.43
C TRP A 188 -15.45 16.77 2.00
N ILE A 189 -16.47 17.12 1.19
CA ILE A 189 -16.77 18.49 0.77
C ILE A 189 -16.95 19.41 1.99
N ARG A 190 -17.55 18.92 3.08
CA ARG A 190 -17.78 19.68 4.31
C ARG A 190 -16.55 19.80 5.21
N GLY A 191 -15.46 19.09 4.95
CA GLY A 191 -14.22 19.19 5.71
C GLY A 191 -13.69 17.88 6.31
N SER A 192 -14.35 16.74 6.09
CA SER A 192 -13.83 15.43 6.56
C SER A 192 -12.54 15.03 5.83
N ASN A 193 -11.74 14.17 6.47
CA ASN A 193 -10.49 13.60 5.95
C ASN A 193 -9.50 14.67 5.42
N PRO A 194 -9.05 15.64 6.24
CA PRO A 194 -8.26 16.79 5.77
C PRO A 194 -6.88 16.44 5.21
N ARG A 195 -6.32 15.27 5.56
CA ARG A 195 -5.04 14.78 5.02
C ARG A 195 -5.18 14.09 3.67
N LEU A 196 -6.38 13.68 3.29
CA LEU A 196 -6.62 12.83 2.13
C LEU A 196 -6.35 13.60 0.84
N GLN A 197 -5.37 13.13 0.07
CA GLN A 197 -4.98 13.65 -1.25
C GLN A 197 -5.48 12.76 -2.38
N ARG A 198 -5.60 11.44 -2.13
CA ARG A 198 -6.12 10.49 -3.11
C ARG A 198 -6.89 9.35 -2.43
N MET A 199 -8.07 9.03 -2.95
CA MET A 199 -8.83 7.86 -2.54
C MET A 199 -9.28 7.07 -3.75
N ASP A 200 -8.96 5.78 -3.74
CA ASP A 200 -9.26 4.82 -4.80
C ASP A 200 -10.32 3.85 -4.25
N LEU A 201 -11.44 3.72 -4.96
CA LEU A 201 -12.61 2.94 -4.56
C LEU A 201 -13.15 2.12 -5.74
N LEU A 202 -13.87 1.07 -5.42
CA LEU A 202 -14.62 0.28 -6.39
C LEU A 202 -16.12 0.37 -6.07
N ILE A 203 -16.97 0.64 -7.08
CA ILE A 203 -18.41 0.44 -6.97
C ILE A 203 -18.80 -0.83 -7.73
N ASP A 204 -19.64 -1.65 -7.11
CA ASP A 204 -20.17 -2.88 -7.73
C ASP A 204 -20.94 -2.55 -9.03
N SER A 205 -20.69 -3.33 -10.07
CA SER A 205 -21.42 -3.28 -11.35
C SER A 205 -22.94 -3.30 -11.24
N ASN A 206 -23.50 -3.90 -10.19
CA ASN A 206 -24.93 -3.99 -9.97
C ASN A 206 -25.56 -2.69 -9.45
N ASP A 207 -24.74 -1.76 -8.97
CA ASP A 207 -25.18 -0.54 -8.30
C ASP A 207 -25.31 0.68 -9.25
N PHE A 208 -24.99 0.53 -10.54
CA PHE A 208 -25.13 1.58 -11.54
C PHE A 208 -25.70 1.07 -12.87
N VAL A 209 -26.55 1.90 -13.49
CA VAL A 209 -27.03 1.68 -14.85
C VAL A 209 -26.16 2.56 -15.77
N ASN A 210 -25.40 1.94 -16.68
CA ASN A 210 -24.58 2.57 -17.73
C ASN A 210 -23.23 3.22 -17.35
N GLY A 211 -22.59 2.85 -16.25
CA GLY A 211 -21.23 3.32 -15.90
C GLY A 211 -21.15 4.75 -15.35
N GLU A 212 -22.28 5.46 -15.21
CA GLU A 212 -22.31 6.83 -14.69
C GLU A 212 -22.40 6.87 -13.15
N VAL A 213 -21.46 7.60 -12.52
CA VAL A 213 -21.56 7.93 -11.10
C VAL A 213 -22.52 9.11 -10.92
N TYR A 214 -23.74 8.85 -10.47
CA TYR A 214 -24.67 9.90 -10.00
C TYR A 214 -24.16 10.56 -8.70
N LEU A 215 -23.67 11.78 -8.84
CA LEU A 215 -23.19 12.64 -7.74
C LEU A 215 -24.32 13.53 -7.22
N ASN A 216 -25.40 12.89 -6.75
CA ASN A 216 -26.65 13.56 -6.40
C ASN A 216 -26.48 14.62 -5.29
N GLY A 217 -26.72 15.87 -5.65
CA GLY A 217 -26.60 17.03 -4.75
C GLY A 217 -25.16 17.54 -4.58
N ILE A 218 -24.25 17.16 -5.48
CA ILE A 218 -22.88 17.67 -5.55
C ILE A 218 -22.76 18.51 -6.83
N ARG A 219 -22.16 19.70 -6.71
CA ARG A 219 -21.89 20.56 -7.86
C ARG A 219 -20.65 20.06 -8.59
N CYS A 220 -20.85 19.52 -9.78
CA CYS A 220 -19.79 19.13 -10.69
C CYS A 220 -19.55 20.24 -11.72
N MET A 221 -18.30 20.42 -12.13
CA MET A 221 -17.92 21.35 -13.19
C MET A 221 -17.33 20.56 -14.36
N GLU A 222 -17.72 20.95 -15.57
CA GLU A 222 -17.13 20.39 -16.78
C GLU A 222 -15.67 20.79 -16.91
N MET A 223 -14.88 19.89 -17.47
CA MET A 223 -13.46 20.05 -17.68
C MET A 223 -13.14 19.95 -19.17
N SER A 224 -12.24 20.80 -19.66
CA SER A 224 -11.71 20.67 -21.03
C SER A 224 -10.96 19.33 -21.19
N GLU A 225 -11.01 18.74 -22.38
CA GLU A 225 -10.27 17.50 -22.68
C GLU A 225 -8.76 17.64 -22.48
N GLU A 226 -8.18 18.82 -22.70
CA GLU A 226 -6.75 19.07 -22.45
C GLU A 226 -6.40 18.93 -20.96
N THR A 227 -7.22 19.49 -20.08
CA THR A 227 -7.06 19.37 -18.62
C THR A 227 -7.25 17.91 -18.18
N LYS A 228 -8.26 17.21 -18.71
CA LYS A 228 -8.48 15.79 -18.41
C LYS A 228 -7.26 14.95 -18.79
N ARG A 229 -6.71 15.16 -20.00
CA ARG A 229 -5.51 14.45 -20.47
C ARG A 229 -4.30 14.69 -19.55
N GLY A 230 -4.04 15.93 -19.14
CA GLY A 230 -2.93 16.24 -18.23
C GLY A 230 -3.07 15.56 -16.86
N ILE A 231 -4.29 15.46 -16.33
CA ILE A 231 -4.56 14.76 -15.07
C ILE A 231 -4.39 13.24 -15.25
N ARG A 232 -4.90 12.66 -16.35
CA ARG A 232 -4.73 11.23 -16.64
C ARG A 232 -3.26 10.84 -16.72
N GLU A 233 -2.45 11.64 -17.41
CA GLU A 233 -1.00 11.41 -17.51
C GLU A 233 -0.30 11.54 -16.15
N LYS A 234 -0.61 12.59 -15.37
CA LYS A 234 0.03 12.82 -14.06
C LYS A 234 -0.31 11.74 -13.03
N HIS A 235 -1.53 11.19 -13.08
CA HIS A 235 -2.06 10.27 -12.08
C HIS A 235 -2.20 8.83 -12.57
N GLU A 236 -1.69 8.53 -13.78
CA GLU A 236 -1.70 7.21 -14.43
C GLU A 236 -3.12 6.61 -14.52
N LEU A 237 -4.10 7.44 -14.89
CA LEU A 237 -5.50 7.04 -14.96
C LEU A 237 -5.84 6.49 -16.35
N LEU A 238 -6.75 5.51 -16.37
CA LEU A 238 -7.33 4.99 -17.61
C LEU A 238 -8.39 5.94 -18.18
N GLU A 239 -8.73 5.74 -19.45
CA GLU A 239 -9.72 6.58 -20.14
C GLU A 239 -11.13 6.35 -19.59
N GLY A 240 -11.82 7.43 -19.25
CA GLY A 240 -13.17 7.36 -18.68
C GLY A 240 -13.67 8.73 -18.20
N GLY A 241 -14.74 8.71 -17.41
CA GLY A 241 -15.42 9.91 -16.92
C GLY A 241 -14.52 10.73 -16.00
N MET A 242 -14.62 12.06 -16.09
CA MET A 242 -13.84 12.95 -15.23
C MET A 242 -14.59 14.26 -15.00
N VAL A 243 -14.81 14.60 -13.74
CA VAL A 243 -15.49 15.83 -13.31
C VAL A 243 -14.72 16.53 -12.19
N GLU A 244 -14.74 17.86 -12.19
CA GLU A 244 -14.19 18.66 -11.08
C GLU A 244 -15.27 18.88 -10.03
N ILE A 245 -14.89 18.74 -8.76
CA ILE A 245 -15.66 19.15 -7.59
C ILE A 245 -14.82 20.10 -6.74
N ARG A 246 -15.48 20.82 -5.83
CA ARG A 246 -14.79 21.70 -4.88
C ARG A 246 -15.24 21.41 -3.47
N ARG A 247 -14.25 21.37 -2.58
CA ARG A 247 -14.47 21.36 -1.15
C ARG A 247 -14.97 22.72 -0.67
N LYS A 248 -15.61 22.77 0.49
CA LYS A 248 -16.18 24.00 1.06
C LYS A 248 -15.12 25.07 1.34
N ASP A 249 -13.88 24.66 1.62
CA ASP A 249 -12.72 25.55 1.78
C ASP A 249 -12.15 26.08 0.44
N GLY A 250 -12.73 25.68 -0.69
CA GLY A 250 -12.30 26.07 -2.03
C GLY A 250 -11.30 25.12 -2.68
N THR A 251 -10.81 24.10 -1.96
CA THR A 251 -9.86 23.12 -2.50
C THR A 251 -10.46 22.37 -3.70
N PRO A 252 -9.83 22.44 -4.89
CA PRO A 252 -10.28 21.70 -6.06
C PRO A 252 -9.92 20.22 -5.96
N ALA A 253 -10.82 19.36 -6.44
CA ALA A 253 -10.58 17.94 -6.56
C ALA A 253 -11.29 17.40 -7.81
N VAL A 254 -10.84 16.23 -8.26
CA VAL A 254 -11.39 15.55 -9.42
C VAL A 254 -11.87 14.18 -9.03
N ILE A 255 -13.02 13.81 -9.58
CA ILE A 255 -13.52 12.45 -9.55
C ILE A 255 -13.30 11.89 -10.95
N ALA A 256 -12.42 10.90 -11.06
CA ALA A 256 -12.20 10.15 -12.29
C ALA A 256 -12.79 8.76 -12.16
N THR A 257 -13.33 8.24 -13.26
CA THR A 257 -13.98 6.92 -13.30
C THR A 257 -13.44 6.08 -14.45
N TYR A 258 -13.40 4.77 -14.26
CA TYR A 258 -13.05 3.81 -15.29
C TYR A 258 -13.82 2.51 -15.12
N ASP A 259 -14.47 2.05 -16.19
CA ASP A 259 -15.18 0.78 -16.23
C ASP A 259 -14.18 -0.39 -16.22
N GLY A 260 -14.05 -1.05 -15.07
CA GLY A 260 -13.22 -2.24 -14.91
C GLY A 260 -14.04 -3.53 -14.94
N HIS A 261 -13.35 -4.67 -15.02
CA HIS A 261 -13.99 -5.98 -15.03
C HIS A 261 -14.82 -6.31 -13.79
N ARG A 262 -14.51 -5.71 -12.64
CA ARG A 262 -15.15 -5.98 -11.34
C ARG A 262 -16.17 -4.92 -10.93
N GLY A 263 -16.39 -3.90 -11.77
CA GLY A 263 -17.18 -2.73 -11.44
C GLY A 263 -16.49 -1.43 -11.83
N LEU A 264 -17.02 -0.31 -11.34
CA LEU A 264 -16.56 1.02 -11.67
C LEU A 264 -15.47 1.46 -10.69
N ASN A 265 -14.26 1.68 -11.20
CA ASN A 265 -13.17 2.23 -10.41
C ASN A 265 -13.37 3.74 -10.30
N ILE A 266 -13.22 4.27 -9.09
CA ILE A 266 -13.35 5.68 -8.79
C ILE A 266 -12.08 6.17 -8.12
N TYR A 267 -11.61 7.32 -8.60
CA TYR A 267 -10.48 8.04 -8.05
C TYR A 267 -10.94 9.42 -7.62
N LEU A 268 -10.95 9.69 -6.32
CA LEU A 268 -11.02 11.05 -5.78
C LEU A 268 -9.59 11.57 -5.65
N ILE A 269 -9.25 12.65 -6.36
CA ILE A 269 -7.90 13.21 -6.40
C ILE A 269 -7.97 14.68 -6.05
N VAL A 270 -7.29 15.09 -4.99
CA VAL A 270 -7.15 16.51 -4.62
C VAL A 270 -6.10 17.16 -5.52
N LEU A 271 -6.46 18.27 -6.14
CA LEU A 271 -5.58 19.04 -7.01
C LEU A 271 -4.82 20.04 -6.14
N ALA A 272 -3.62 19.65 -5.71
CA ALA A 272 -2.64 20.49 -5.03
C ALA A 272 -1.53 20.95 -5.99
#